data_AF-A0A366KAY3-F1
#
_entry.id   AF-A0A366KAY3-F1
#
_cell.length_a   1.000
_cell.length_b   1.000
_cell.length_c   1.000
_cell.angle_alpha   90.00
_cell.angle_beta   90.00
_cell.angle_gamma   90.00
#
_symmetry.space_group_name_H-M   'P 1'
#
loop_
_entity.id
_entity.type
_entity.pdbx_description
1 polymer ?
#
loop_
_entity_poly.entity_id
_entity_poly.type
_entity_poly.pdbx_seq_one_letter_code
_entity_poly.pdbx_strand_id
1 'polypeptide(L)'
;MARVHSSWRPVDKAAILVVRQWMRQTHPKTTMSDIAALTERSYQKVQRQFSFTGTPLSLADFTLICSYFGKDVETAWLEVIASSFGDAADADKEAYLRRIRLHSDIIHLVEAYSNDESLVDPPPPEIR
;
A
#
# COMPACT_ATOMS: atom_id res chain seq x y z
N MET A 1 11.16 12.54 29.94
CA MET A 1 11.54 12.45 28.51
C MET A 1 10.69 11.37 27.86
N ALA A 2 9.66 11.75 27.10
CA ALA A 2 8.82 10.78 26.40
C ALA A 2 9.63 10.18 25.24
N ARG A 3 9.79 8.86 25.22
CA ARG A 3 10.39 8.13 24.10
C ARG A 3 9.42 8.25 22.92
N VAL A 4 9.75 9.07 21.93
CA VAL A 4 9.03 9.09 20.65
C VAL A 4 9.31 7.75 19.98
N HIS A 5 8.40 6.80 20.13
CA HIS A 5 8.41 5.58 19.33
C HIS A 5 8.35 6.00 17.86
N SER A 6 9.30 5.55 17.04
CA SER A 6 9.24 5.84 15.61
C SER A 6 7.93 5.25 15.07
N SER A 7 7.06 6.08 14.49
CA SER A 7 5.77 5.67 13.92
C SER A 7 5.89 4.76 12.69
N TRP A 8 7.12 4.40 12.29
CA TRP A 8 7.41 3.58 11.13
C TRP A 8 7.18 2.10 11.42
N ARG A 9 6.12 1.55 10.85
CA ARG A 9 5.85 0.12 10.88
C ARG A 9 6.78 -0.61 9.89
N PRO A 10 6.97 -1.93 10.04
CA PRO A 10 7.78 -2.73 9.11
C PRO A 10 7.35 -2.55 7.64
N VAL A 11 6.04 -2.53 7.37
CA VAL A 11 5.47 -2.33 6.03
C VAL A 11 5.84 -0.96 5.44
N ASP A 12 5.87 0.09 6.26
CA ASP A 12 6.21 1.45 5.82
C ASP A 12 7.69 1.52 5.39
N LYS A 13 8.57 0.83 6.12
CA LYS A 13 10.00 0.74 5.76
C LYS A 13 10.21 -0.12 4.51
N ALA A 14 9.49 -1.23 4.41
CA ALA A 14 9.56 -2.14 3.27
C ALA A 14 9.17 -1.43 1.96
N ALA A 15 8.12 -0.60 1.97
CA ALA A 15 7.72 0.21 0.82
C ALA A 15 8.87 1.07 0.27
N ILE A 16 9.56 1.79 1.16
CA ILE A 16 10.72 2.62 0.78
C ILE A 16 11.89 1.77 0.26
N LEU A 17 12.14 0.60 0.86
CA LEU A 17 13.23 -0.28 0.45
C LEU A 17 13.00 -0.88 -0.94
N VAL A 18 11.77 -1.29 -1.23
CA VAL A 18 11.32 -1.77 -2.54
C VAL A 18 11.51 -0.66 -3.59
N VAL A 19 11.05 0.56 -3.30
CA VAL A 19 11.26 1.71 -4.22
C VAL A 19 12.77 1.98 -4.44
N ARG A 20 13.59 1.92 -3.39
CA ARG A 20 15.06 2.06 -3.51
C ARG A 20 15.69 0.98 -4.37
N GLN A 21 15.13 -0.23 -4.39
CA GLN A 21 15.59 -1.31 -5.25
C GLN A 21 15.28 -1.00 -6.70
N TRP A 22 14.04 -0.58 -7.02
CA TRP A 22 13.66 -0.21 -8.38
C TRP A 22 14.49 0.96 -8.90
N MET A 23 14.71 2.00 -8.08
CA MET A 23 15.59 3.13 -8.42
C MET A 23 17.00 2.68 -8.81
N ARG A 24 17.54 1.63 -8.17
CA ARG A 24 18.87 1.08 -8.47
C ARG A 24 18.91 0.22 -9.73
N GLN A 25 17.79 -0.38 -10.11
CA GLN A 25 17.66 -1.25 -11.29
C GLN A 25 17.37 -0.47 -12.58
N THR A 26 17.02 0.81 -12.47
CA THR A 26 16.63 1.65 -13.62
C THR A 26 17.86 2.29 -14.26
N HIS A 27 17.87 2.41 -15.60
CA HIS A 27 18.93 3.10 -16.37
C HIS A 27 18.33 4.18 -17.29
N PRO A 28 18.76 5.47 -17.17
CA PRO A 28 19.65 5.99 -16.14
C PRO A 28 19.04 5.84 -14.73
N LYS A 29 19.91 5.86 -13.72
CA LYS A 29 19.51 5.63 -12.33
C LYS A 29 18.54 6.72 -11.87
N THR A 30 17.35 6.32 -11.43
CA THR A 30 16.39 7.25 -10.84
C THR A 30 16.90 7.76 -9.49
N THR A 31 16.80 9.07 -9.29
CA THR A 31 17.29 9.80 -8.11
C THR A 31 16.14 10.19 -7.18
N MET A 32 16.46 10.62 -5.96
CA MET A 32 15.45 11.17 -5.05
C MET A 32 14.82 12.46 -5.59
N SER A 33 15.54 13.22 -6.42
CA SER A 33 15.01 14.40 -7.09
C SER A 33 13.92 14.04 -8.10
N ASP A 34 14.08 12.93 -8.82
CA ASP A 34 13.07 12.44 -9.76
C ASP A 34 11.80 12.00 -9.02
N ILE A 35 11.96 11.29 -7.89
CA ILE A 35 10.82 10.92 -7.03
C ILE A 35 10.14 12.16 -6.44
N ALA A 36 10.90 13.19 -6.07
CA ALA A 36 10.36 14.45 -5.57
C ALA A 36 9.55 15.18 -6.65
N ALA A 37 10.06 15.23 -7.88
CA ALA A 37 9.33 15.78 -9.01
C ALA A 37 8.05 14.98 -9.31
N LEU A 38 8.14 13.64 -9.34
CA LEU A 38 7.01 12.75 -9.59
C LEU A 38 5.87 12.90 -8.58
N THR A 39 6.21 13.12 -7.30
CA THR A 39 5.24 13.21 -6.21
C THR A 39 4.87 14.65 -5.85
N GLU A 40 5.35 15.62 -6.63
CA GLU A 40 5.17 17.06 -6.39
C GLU A 40 5.57 17.47 -4.95
N ARG A 41 6.65 16.87 -4.45
CA ARG A 41 7.19 17.12 -3.11
C ARG A 41 8.54 17.81 -3.19
N SER A 42 8.95 18.42 -2.07
CA SER A 42 10.32 18.91 -1.95
C SER A 42 11.31 17.76 -1.79
N TYR A 43 12.51 17.94 -2.33
CA TYR A 43 13.62 17.00 -2.16
C TYR A 43 13.87 16.66 -0.69
N GLN A 44 13.85 17.67 0.20
CA GLN A 44 14.05 17.46 1.65
C GLN A 44 12.97 16.56 2.26
N LYS A 45 11.72 16.67 1.80
CA LYS A 45 10.63 15.80 2.26
C LYS A 45 10.92 14.37 1.86
N VAL A 46 11.17 14.11 0.57
CA VAL A 46 11.51 12.76 0.06
C VAL A 46 12.74 12.19 0.75
N GLN A 47 13.80 12.99 0.93
CA GLN A 47 15.00 12.57 1.65
C GLN A 47 14.69 12.10 3.08
N ARG A 48 13.84 12.81 3.83
CA ARG A 48 13.40 12.39 5.18
C ARG A 48 12.57 11.11 5.14
N GLN A 49 11.72 10.92 4.12
CA GLN A 49 10.96 9.68 3.96
C GLN A 49 11.90 8.50 3.71
N PHE A 50 12.85 8.66 2.79
CA PHE A 50 13.81 7.62 2.46
C PHE A 50 14.77 7.33 3.62
N SER A 51 15.03 8.29 4.49
CA SER A 51 15.83 8.10 5.72
C SER A 51 15.02 7.60 6.93
N PHE A 52 13.72 7.29 6.77
CA PHE A 52 12.84 6.86 7.87
C PHE A 52 12.67 7.88 9.01
N THR A 53 12.90 9.17 8.74
CA THR A 53 12.81 10.25 9.75
C THR A 53 11.65 11.22 9.49
N GLY A 54 10.94 11.05 8.39
CA GLY A 54 9.73 11.82 8.04
C GLY A 54 8.45 11.01 8.19
N THR A 55 7.45 11.38 7.41
CA THR A 55 6.19 10.63 7.26
C THR A 55 6.38 9.46 6.29
N PRO A 56 5.76 8.30 6.52
CA PRO A 56 5.70 7.23 5.53
C PRO A 56 5.19 7.70 4.16
N LEU A 57 5.46 6.90 3.14
CA LEU A 57 4.94 7.15 1.81
C LEU A 57 3.42 6.96 1.81
N SER A 58 2.67 7.88 1.20
CA SER A 58 1.22 7.72 1.08
C SER A 58 0.87 6.69 0.01
N LEU A 59 -0.34 6.12 0.07
CA LEU A 59 -0.82 5.20 -0.96
C LEU A 59 -0.85 5.84 -2.35
N ALA A 60 -1.24 7.12 -2.44
CA ALA A 60 -1.24 7.87 -3.68
C ALA A 60 0.17 8.06 -4.25
N ASP A 61 1.13 8.48 -3.41
CA ASP A 61 2.54 8.62 -3.82
C ASP A 61 3.11 7.26 -4.26
N PHE A 62 2.74 6.16 -3.59
CA PHE A 62 3.20 4.82 -3.94
C PHE A 62 2.68 4.38 -5.31
N THR A 63 1.40 4.66 -5.58
CA THR A 63 0.73 4.32 -6.84
C THR A 63 1.36 5.06 -8.02
N LEU A 64 1.68 6.34 -7.85
CA LEU A 64 2.41 7.13 -8.84
C LEU A 64 3.80 6.54 -9.12
N ILE A 65 4.52 6.17 -8.06
CA ILE A 65 5.85 5.55 -8.17
C ILE A 65 5.76 4.19 -8.88
N CYS A 66 4.75 3.37 -8.58
CA CYS A 66 4.52 2.09 -9.28
C CYS A 66 4.33 2.32 -10.77
N SER A 67 3.46 3.27 -11.14
CA SER A 67 3.19 3.63 -12.54
C SER A 67 4.46 4.09 -13.25
N TYR A 68 5.26 4.93 -12.60
CA TYR A 68 6.54 5.42 -13.15
C TYR A 68 7.53 4.28 -13.44
N PHE A 69 7.60 3.26 -12.56
CA PHE A 69 8.47 2.10 -12.74
C PHE A 69 7.83 0.96 -13.55
N GLY A 70 6.63 1.16 -14.12
CA GLY A 70 5.89 0.12 -14.85
C GLY A 70 5.53 -1.10 -13.98
N LYS A 71 5.30 -0.88 -12.69
CA LYS A 71 4.90 -1.91 -11.73
C LYS A 71 3.38 -1.91 -11.57
N ASP A 72 2.81 -3.11 -11.55
CA ASP A 72 1.46 -3.33 -11.08
C ASP A 72 1.38 -3.05 -9.57
N VAL A 73 0.33 -2.31 -9.15
CA VAL A 73 0.21 -1.79 -7.78
C VAL A 73 -0.06 -2.91 -6.78
N GLU A 74 -0.87 -3.90 -7.14
CA GLU A 74 -1.18 -5.04 -6.27
C GLU A 74 0.06 -5.91 -6.06
N THR A 75 0.75 -6.23 -7.15
CA THR A 75 2.00 -7.00 -7.14
C THR A 75 3.08 -6.28 -6.32
N ALA A 76 3.20 -4.96 -6.48
CA ALA A 76 4.12 -4.14 -5.69
C ALA A 76 3.80 -4.19 -4.19
N TRP A 77 2.52 -4.12 -3.81
CA TRP A 77 2.13 -4.25 -2.40
C TRP A 77 2.42 -5.63 -1.83
N LEU A 78 2.25 -6.70 -2.62
CA LEU A 78 2.66 -8.05 -2.20
C LEU A 78 4.18 -8.14 -1.98
N GLU A 79 4.99 -7.51 -2.83
CA GLU A 79 6.45 -7.42 -2.66
C GLU A 79 6.82 -6.67 -1.37
N VAL A 80 6.13 -5.56 -1.08
CA VAL A 80 6.30 -4.78 0.16
C VAL A 80 5.93 -5.61 1.39
N ILE A 81 4.79 -6.29 1.35
CA ILE A 81 4.32 -7.15 2.43
C ILE A 81 5.35 -8.27 2.68
N ALA A 82 5.75 -9.00 1.64
CA ALA A 82 6.76 -10.06 1.74
C ALA A 82 8.09 -9.54 2.31
N SER A 83 8.54 -8.38 1.84
CA SER A 83 9.77 -7.73 2.29
C SER A 83 9.69 -7.22 3.74
N SER A 84 8.49 -6.93 4.24
CA SER A 84 8.28 -6.47 5.63
C SER A 84 8.48 -7.58 6.68
N PHE A 85 8.45 -8.84 6.25
CA PHE A 85 8.66 -10.01 7.10
C PHE A 85 10.12 -10.46 7.22
N GLY A 86 11.02 -10.00 6.35
CA GLY A 86 12.43 -10.44 6.35
C GLY A 86 12.56 -11.97 6.31
N ASP A 87 13.38 -12.51 7.22
CA ASP A 87 13.60 -13.96 7.43
C ASP A 87 12.54 -14.64 8.31
N ALA A 88 11.36 -14.02 8.51
CA ALA A 88 10.28 -14.72 9.20
C ALA A 88 9.98 -16.06 8.51
N ALA A 89 9.72 -17.09 9.32
CA ALA A 89 9.41 -18.42 8.83
C ALA A 89 8.23 -18.36 7.85
N ASP A 90 8.23 -19.21 6.83
CA ASP A 90 7.21 -19.20 5.78
C ASP A 90 5.79 -19.34 6.35
N ALA A 91 5.63 -20.00 7.51
CA ALA A 91 4.37 -20.11 8.23
C ALA A 91 3.81 -18.75 8.71
N ASP A 92 4.68 -17.82 9.14
CA ASP A 92 4.27 -16.49 9.60
C ASP A 92 3.86 -15.61 8.41
N LYS A 93 4.56 -15.76 7.27
CA LYS A 93 4.22 -15.10 6.00
C LYS A 93 2.87 -15.59 5.48
N GLU A 94 2.66 -16.91 5.45
CA GLU A 94 1.42 -17.55 5.00
C GLU A 94 0.22 -17.16 5.90
N ALA A 95 0.41 -17.15 7.22
CA ALA A 95 -0.64 -16.77 8.18
C ALA A 95 -1.06 -15.29 8.00
N TYR A 96 -0.09 -14.40 7.74
CA TYR A 96 -0.39 -12.99 7.50
C TYR A 96 -1.07 -12.75 6.15
N LEU A 97 -0.58 -13.39 5.07
CA LEU A 97 -1.21 -13.31 3.75
C LEU A 97 -2.64 -13.87 3.77
N ARG A 98 -2.87 -14.98 4.49
CA ARG A 98 -4.23 -15.50 4.74
C ARG A 98 -5.10 -14.47 5.45
N ARG A 99 -4.57 -13.79 6.46
CA ARG A 99 -5.33 -12.79 7.22
C ARG A 99 -5.69 -11.56 6.38
N ILE A 100 -4.81 -11.13 5.47
CA ILE A 100 -5.11 -10.06 4.51
C ILE A 100 -6.16 -10.52 3.50
N ARG A 101 -6.01 -11.70 2.89
CA ARG A 101 -7.01 -12.24 1.95
C ARG A 101 -8.38 -12.36 2.61
N LEU A 102 -8.43 -12.91 3.83
CA LEU A 102 -9.66 -13.02 4.59
C LEU A 102 -10.31 -11.64 4.83
N HIS A 103 -9.51 -10.61 5.08
CA HIS A 103 -10.04 -9.26 5.27
C HIS A 103 -10.60 -8.66 3.97
N SER A 104 -9.91 -8.86 2.84
CA SER A 104 -10.37 -8.44 1.51
C SER A 104 -11.65 -9.17 1.10
N ASP A 105 -11.70 -10.48 1.31
CA ASP A 105 -12.87 -11.31 1.03
C ASP A 105 -14.06 -10.89 1.88
N ILE A 106 -13.84 -10.54 3.16
CA ILE A 106 -14.88 -9.99 4.04
C ILE A 106 -15.38 -8.64 3.53
N ILE A 107 -14.49 -7.74 3.08
CA ILE A 107 -14.89 -6.44 2.52
C ILE A 107 -15.74 -6.64 1.27
N HIS A 108 -15.30 -7.50 0.33
CA HIS A 108 -16.07 -7.80 -0.89
C HIS A 108 -17.41 -8.48 -0.59
N LEU A 109 -17.46 -9.36 0.41
CA LEU A 109 -18.71 -9.98 0.85
C LEU A 109 -19.67 -8.92 1.41
N VAL A 110 -19.18 -8.02 2.26
CA VAL A 110 -19.99 -6.91 2.82
C VAL A 110 -20.46 -5.98 1.72
N GLU A 111 -19.63 -5.64 0.74
CA GLU A 111 -20.03 -4.83 -0.43
C GLU A 111 -21.09 -5.54 -1.28
N ALA A 112 -20.96 -6.86 -1.49
CA ALA A 112 -21.94 -7.65 -2.24
C ALA A 112 -23.31 -7.69 -1.54
N TYR A 113 -23.35 -7.85 -0.22
CA TYR A 113 -24.59 -7.85 0.56
C TYR A 113 -25.15 -6.45 0.85
N SER A 114 -24.33 -5.39 0.76
CA SER A 114 -24.78 -4.01 0.95
C SER A 114 -25.33 -3.38 -0.34
N ASN A 115 -24.95 -3.91 -1.51
CA ASN A 115 -25.42 -3.46 -2.82
C ASN A 115 -26.58 -4.31 -3.36
N ASP A 116 -27.10 -5.25 -2.58
CA ASP A 116 -28.26 -6.06 -2.96
C ASP A 116 -29.55 -5.24 -2.76
N GLU A 117 -29.86 -4.36 -3.73
CA GLU A 117 -31.14 -3.64 -3.84
C GLU A 117 -32.33 -4.57 -4.16
N SER A 118 -32.16 -5.90 -4.19
CA SER A 118 -33.27 -6.84 -4.45
C SER A 118 -34.24 -7.03 -3.27
N LEU A 119 -34.02 -6.34 -2.14
CA LEU A 119 -34.90 -6.35 -0.96
C LEU A 119 -35.79 -5.11 -0.83
N VAL A 120 -36.02 -4.35 -1.90
CA VAL A 120 -37.10 -3.35 -1.90
C VAL A 120 -38.41 -4.07 -2.18
N ASP A 121 -39.23 -4.23 -1.13
CA ASP A 121 -40.58 -4.78 -1.21
C ASP A 121 -41.34 -4.23 -2.43
N PRO A 122 -42.02 -5.08 -3.22
CA PRO A 122 -42.85 -4.57 -4.31
C PRO A 122 -43.91 -3.62 -3.73
N PRO A 123 -44.22 -2.50 -4.41
CA PRO A 123 -45.23 -1.56 -3.93
C PRO A 123 -46.57 -2.29 -3.76
N PRO A 124 -47.34 -1.97 -2.71
CA PRO A 124 -48.59 -2.66 -2.43
C PRO A 124 -49.56 -2.51 -3.62
N PRO A 125 -50.35 -3.55 -3.93
CA PRO A 125 -51.23 -3.53 -5.08
C PRO A 125 -52.27 -2.42 -4.95
N GLU A 126 -52.40 -1.61 -6.01
CA GLU A 126 -53.47 -0.61 -6.11
C GLU A 126 -54.83 -1.33 -6.13
N ILE A 127 -55.61 -1.13 -5.07
CA ILE A 127 -57.00 -1.58 -5.01
C ILE A 127 -57.80 -0.64 -5.92
N ARG A 128 -58.30 -1.17 -7.04
CA ARG A 128 -59.32 -0.51 -7.87
C ARG A 128 -60.71 -1.04 -7.53
#